data_AF-A0A4Q4Y847-F1
#
_entry.id   AF-A0A4Q4Y847-F1
#
_cell.length_a   1.000
_cell.length_b   1.000
_cell.length_c   1.000
_cell.angle_alpha   90.00
_cell.angle_beta   90.00
_cell.angle_gamma   90.00
#
_symmetry.space_group_name_H-M   'P 1'
#
loop_
_entity.id
_entity.type
_entity.pdbx_description
1 polymer ?
#
loop_
_entity_poly.entity_id
_entity_poly.type
_entity_poly.pdbx_seq_one_letter_code
_entity_poly.pdbx_strand_id
1 'polypeptide(L)'
;MRLRSISSLEERIAFLDDPDRRILSTSPSSTSSLGSDSYYDELYETKRAYMVGFRSPWNRRLSAWLRSRPRHLRRTFRRNPRSCILSILKYVLQIFCALLILVPVFAPSYKHPPAHYKALESRCHGGKNAEPGCANPHNEQVFISITLYDAGGRLAGGRWGDSLLQLIHLIGHKNVFLSIYESNSGPEGERALKSLKSRLRCRFSIVSDPETPKSDFPTVKLPDGSHRLKRLAFLSEMRNRALRPLDTFDPELGIVDYDRILFMNDIAFRPLDAAQLLFSTNVGPDGRTHYLSTCGLDYKYPLIFYDLYAMRDAEGFSNGLPVFPIFSNAGQGLSRAAMLSETDAVPVSTCWGGIVAMDARYVQNQNKTLPEPGFQDIGRHVIDPANPRNVTSPVRFRYEPEIFYDACECCLFLADVTQVAKKQEARELGVYVNPYVRVAYKYSLLAWLPWIQRWERLFTIPQGILTPLFNLPTHNPHRTVQEGQPFREEIWVGEGDAAHWEMVERQGRNAMFCGVREMQTIRTGERSDDENWDNNDIPKGQTLYFPT
;
A
#
# COMPACT_ATOMS: atom_id res chain seq x y z
N MET A 1 31.30 46.29 -23.93
CA MET A 1 30.70 47.60 -23.58
C MET A 1 29.20 47.34 -23.37
N ARG A 2 28.64 47.34 -22.15
CA ARG A 2 28.09 48.50 -21.38
C ARG A 2 27.33 49.48 -22.30
N LEU A 3 26.03 49.78 -22.13
CA LEU A 3 25.24 50.17 -20.91
C LEU A 3 23.81 49.55 -20.96
N ARG A 4 23.17 49.10 -19.84
CA ARG A 4 22.25 49.82 -18.90
C ARG A 4 21.11 50.60 -19.60
N SER A 5 19.81 50.51 -19.22
CA SER A 5 19.25 50.73 -17.87
C SER A 5 17.70 50.51 -17.75
N ILE A 6 17.20 49.79 -16.71
CA ILE A 6 16.02 50.10 -15.81
C ILE A 6 14.58 50.27 -16.46
N SER A 7 13.40 49.88 -15.91
CA SER A 7 12.89 49.35 -14.61
C SER A 7 11.52 48.61 -14.71
N SER A 8 11.30 47.63 -13.81
CA SER A 8 10.08 47.29 -12.99
C SER A 8 8.65 47.73 -13.41
N LEU A 9 7.57 46.98 -13.12
CA LEU A 9 7.21 46.41 -11.79
C LEU A 9 6.27 45.19 -11.92
N GLU A 10 6.45 44.17 -11.06
CA GLU A 10 5.45 43.12 -10.78
C GLU A 10 4.69 43.47 -9.49
N GLU A 11 3.47 42.93 -9.31
CA GLU A 11 2.83 42.91 -8.00
C GLU A 11 2.22 41.52 -7.70
N ARG A 12 2.71 40.90 -6.62
CA ARG A 12 2.17 39.68 -6.00
C ARG A 12 1.64 40.05 -4.63
N ILE A 13 0.54 39.42 -4.19
CA ILE A 13 0.08 39.51 -2.79
C ILE A 13 0.24 38.14 -2.14
N ALA A 14 0.79 38.13 -0.92
CA ALA A 14 1.06 36.95 -0.12
C ALA A 14 0.32 36.99 1.23
N PHE A 15 0.36 35.85 1.93
CA PHE A 15 -0.17 35.59 3.28
C PHE A 15 0.39 36.53 4.36
N LEU A 16 -0.30 36.61 5.51
CA LEU A 16 0.28 36.25 6.82
C LEU A 16 -0.79 36.15 7.95
N ASP A 17 -0.41 35.47 9.03
CA ASP A 17 -1.22 35.05 10.20
C ASP A 17 -1.07 35.98 11.45
N ASP A 18 -1.73 35.56 12.54
CA ASP A 18 -1.31 35.65 13.97
C ASP A 18 -1.92 36.78 14.87
N PRO A 19 -1.80 36.75 16.23
CA PRO A 19 -2.92 36.32 17.08
C PRO A 19 -3.18 37.16 18.36
N ASP A 20 -3.92 36.58 19.32
CA ASP A 20 -3.98 36.86 20.77
C ASP A 20 -4.54 38.19 21.33
N ARG A 21 -5.69 38.11 22.03
CA ARG A 21 -5.82 38.70 23.38
C ARG A 21 -6.96 38.14 24.26
N ARG A 22 -6.67 38.07 25.56
CA ARG A 22 -7.56 37.70 26.69
C ARG A 22 -7.52 38.86 27.73
N ILE A 23 -8.39 39.03 28.75
CA ILE A 23 -9.52 38.24 29.30
C ILE A 23 -10.53 39.21 30.02
N LEU A 24 -11.40 38.72 30.92
CA LEU A 24 -12.35 39.43 31.83
C LEU A 24 -13.70 39.86 31.19
N SER A 25 -14.83 39.18 31.36
CA SER A 25 -15.59 38.68 32.54
C SER A 25 -16.55 39.69 33.18
N THR A 26 -17.85 39.43 33.10
CA THR A 26 -18.80 39.31 34.24
C THR A 26 -20.22 39.06 33.73
N SER A 27 -20.97 38.19 34.44
CA SER A 27 -22.44 38.07 34.36
C SER A 27 -23.01 38.58 35.69
N PRO A 28 -24.29 38.97 35.80
CA PRO A 28 -25.28 37.92 36.13
C PRO A 28 -26.75 38.15 35.70
N SER A 29 -27.50 37.03 35.76
CA SER A 29 -28.85 36.88 36.33
C SER A 29 -30.12 37.26 35.52
N SER A 30 -31.21 36.58 35.94
CA SER A 30 -32.54 36.47 35.32
C SER A 30 -33.64 36.69 36.37
N THR A 31 -34.92 36.70 35.93
CA THR A 31 -36.18 36.65 36.75
C THR A 31 -36.46 37.88 37.64
N SER A 32 -37.70 38.33 37.94
CA SER A 32 -39.07 37.97 37.49
C SER A 32 -40.10 39.01 38.01
N SER A 33 -41.39 38.86 37.68
CA SER A 33 -42.60 39.59 38.15
C SER A 33 -42.80 41.01 37.58
N LEU A 34 -43.90 41.33 36.87
CA LEU A 34 -45.35 41.40 37.21
C LEU A 34 -45.76 42.74 37.84
N GLY A 35 -46.26 43.64 36.99
CA GLY A 35 -46.96 44.88 37.36
C GLY A 35 -47.90 45.26 36.21
N SER A 36 -49.20 45.29 36.47
CA SER A 36 -50.23 45.74 35.54
C SER A 36 -50.32 47.27 35.60
N ASP A 37 -50.37 47.96 34.45
CA ASP A 37 -51.59 48.68 34.06
C ASP A 37 -51.44 49.46 32.74
N SER A 38 -52.46 49.27 31.91
CA SER A 38 -52.87 49.98 30.71
C SER A 38 -52.39 51.44 30.56
N TYR A 39 -51.38 51.67 29.69
CA TYR A 39 -51.21 52.97 29.01
C TYR A 39 -50.38 52.95 27.71
N TYR A 40 -49.55 51.93 27.48
CA TYR A 40 -48.53 51.96 26.40
C TYR A 40 -48.79 51.09 25.16
N ASP A 41 -49.86 50.29 25.13
CA ASP A 41 -50.14 49.38 23.99
C ASP A 41 -50.55 50.12 22.69
N GLU A 42 -51.14 51.30 22.79
CA GLU A 42 -51.73 52.00 21.62
C GLU A 42 -50.70 52.72 20.74
N LEU A 43 -49.47 52.95 21.24
CA LEU A 43 -48.44 53.74 20.54
C LEU A 43 -47.36 52.92 19.80
N TYR A 44 -47.34 51.59 19.96
CA TYR A 44 -46.34 50.71 19.33
C TYR A 44 -46.86 49.85 18.18
N GLU A 45 -48.18 49.66 18.05
CA GLU A 45 -48.78 48.97 16.89
C GLU A 45 -48.44 49.67 15.56
N THR A 46 -48.51 51.01 15.52
CA THR A 46 -48.22 51.81 14.32
C THR A 46 -46.76 51.80 13.88
N LYS A 47 -45.79 51.59 14.78
CA LYS A 47 -44.36 51.47 14.41
C LYS A 47 -43.92 50.05 14.05
N ARG A 48 -44.62 49.01 14.50
CA ARG A 48 -44.29 47.62 14.10
C ARG A 48 -44.75 47.30 12.67
N ALA A 49 -45.75 48.01 12.16
CA ALA A 49 -46.25 47.88 10.78
C ALA A 49 -45.17 48.18 9.70
N TYR A 50 -44.17 49.01 10.00
CA TYR A 50 -43.16 49.45 9.02
C TYR A 50 -41.82 48.69 9.03
N MET A 51 -41.64 47.67 9.89
CA MET A 51 -40.42 46.83 9.92
C MET A 51 -40.69 45.31 9.90
N VAL A 52 -41.77 44.87 9.27
CA VAL A 52 -42.04 43.45 8.96
C VAL A 52 -42.07 43.19 7.43
N GLY A 53 -41.14 43.83 6.71
CA GLY A 53 -40.57 43.37 5.45
C GLY A 53 -39.07 43.63 5.53
N PHE A 54 -38.15 42.69 5.34
CA PHE A 54 -38.21 41.48 4.52
C PHE A 54 -37.86 40.20 5.31
N ARG A 55 -38.84 39.31 5.52
CA ARG A 55 -38.56 37.87 5.64
C ARG A 55 -39.13 37.18 4.40
N SER A 56 -38.24 36.84 3.46
CA SER A 56 -38.61 36.31 2.14
C SER A 56 -39.66 35.19 2.24
N PRO A 57 -40.78 35.28 1.48
CA PRO A 57 -41.82 34.24 1.44
C PRO A 57 -41.29 32.85 1.07
N TRP A 58 -40.16 32.79 0.37
CA TRP A 58 -39.49 31.55 -0.04
C TRP A 58 -39.05 30.70 1.15
N ASN A 59 -38.42 31.27 2.19
CA ASN A 59 -37.91 30.47 3.32
C ASN A 59 -39.05 29.84 4.16
N ARG A 60 -40.20 30.52 4.26
CA ARG A 60 -41.40 29.97 4.92
C ARG A 60 -42.05 28.89 4.06
N ARG A 61 -42.19 29.10 2.74
CA ARG A 61 -42.73 28.09 1.82
C ARG A 61 -41.84 26.86 1.72
N LEU A 62 -40.52 27.01 1.58
CA LEU A 62 -39.57 25.91 1.52
C LEU A 62 -39.58 25.08 2.82
N SER A 63 -39.53 25.74 3.99
CA SER A 63 -39.56 25.02 5.28
C SER A 63 -40.93 24.42 5.63
N ALA A 64 -42.03 24.90 5.04
CA ALA A 64 -43.35 24.26 5.13
C ALA A 64 -43.46 23.07 4.16
N TRP A 65 -42.92 23.18 2.96
CA TRP A 65 -42.85 22.14 1.93
C TRP A 65 -41.96 20.96 2.36
N LEU A 66 -40.79 21.25 2.94
CA LEU A 66 -39.91 20.25 3.57
C LEU A 66 -40.57 19.58 4.79
N ARG A 67 -41.45 20.27 5.53
CA ARG A 67 -42.17 19.72 6.71
C ARG A 67 -43.53 19.09 6.39
N SER A 68 -44.01 19.15 5.16
CA SER A 68 -45.27 18.54 4.72
C SER A 68 -45.07 17.21 3.99
N ARG A 69 -44.02 17.08 3.16
CA ARG A 69 -43.63 15.82 2.49
C ARG A 69 -43.48 14.63 3.46
N PRO A 70 -42.80 14.73 4.61
CA PRO A 70 -42.68 13.61 5.56
C PRO A 70 -44.03 13.15 6.13
N ARG A 71 -44.97 14.08 6.33
CA ARG A 71 -46.33 13.78 6.82
C ARG A 71 -47.21 13.16 5.74
N HIS A 72 -47.06 13.57 4.48
CA HIS A 72 -47.72 12.91 3.36
C HIS A 72 -47.18 11.48 3.16
N LEU A 73 -45.85 11.33 3.08
CA LEU A 73 -45.18 10.02 2.98
C LEU A 73 -45.63 9.08 4.11
N ARG A 74 -45.60 9.51 5.39
CA ARG A 74 -46.12 8.71 6.52
C ARG A 74 -47.58 8.28 6.34
N ARG A 75 -48.45 9.14 5.82
CA ARG A 75 -49.87 8.84 5.59
C ARG A 75 -50.08 7.87 4.42
N THR A 76 -49.32 8.00 3.33
CA THR A 76 -49.36 7.05 2.21
C THR A 76 -48.79 5.69 2.62
N PHE A 77 -47.66 5.67 3.33
CA PHE A 77 -47.03 4.44 3.83
C PHE A 77 -47.93 3.67 4.81
N ARG A 78 -48.70 4.38 5.66
CA ARG A 78 -49.74 3.75 6.52
C ARG A 78 -50.97 3.26 5.76
N ARG A 79 -51.32 3.85 4.61
CA ARG A 79 -52.53 3.48 3.84
C ARG A 79 -52.29 2.39 2.82
N ASN A 80 -51.12 2.33 2.19
CA ASN A 80 -50.79 1.31 1.20
C ASN A 80 -49.27 1.00 1.19
N PRO A 81 -48.74 0.33 2.23
CA PRO A 81 -47.29 0.11 2.38
C PRO A 81 -46.69 -0.66 1.20
N ARG A 82 -47.42 -1.63 0.64
CA ARG A 82 -46.99 -2.41 -0.53
C ARG A 82 -46.73 -1.52 -1.75
N SER A 83 -47.63 -0.58 -2.05
CA SER A 83 -47.47 0.37 -3.17
C SER A 83 -46.27 1.32 -2.96
N CYS A 84 -46.06 1.81 -1.72
CA CYS A 84 -44.86 2.60 -1.40
C CYS A 84 -43.56 1.80 -1.55
N ILE A 85 -43.51 0.56 -1.04
CA ILE A 85 -42.33 -0.32 -1.18
C ILE A 85 -42.04 -0.60 -2.65
N LEU A 86 -43.04 -1.00 -3.45
CA LEU A 86 -42.87 -1.24 -4.89
C LEU A 86 -42.39 0.01 -5.65
N SER A 87 -42.86 1.21 -5.27
CA SER A 87 -42.39 2.47 -5.87
C SER A 87 -40.93 2.74 -5.52
N ILE A 88 -40.52 2.51 -4.27
CA ILE A 88 -39.11 2.64 -3.83
C ILE A 88 -38.23 1.64 -4.59
N LEU A 89 -38.63 0.37 -4.66
CA LEU A 89 -37.90 -0.67 -5.40
C LEU A 89 -37.76 -0.33 -6.89
N LYS A 90 -38.80 0.23 -7.51
CA LYS A 90 -38.73 0.72 -8.91
C LYS A 90 -37.68 1.82 -9.07
N TYR A 91 -37.65 2.84 -8.21
CA TYR A 91 -36.65 3.91 -8.30
C TYR A 91 -35.22 3.42 -7.98
N VAL A 92 -35.06 2.53 -6.99
CA VAL A 92 -33.77 1.91 -6.68
C VAL A 92 -33.26 1.09 -7.87
N LEU A 93 -34.12 0.30 -8.52
CA LEU A 93 -33.77 -0.44 -9.74
C LEU A 93 -33.39 0.50 -10.89
N GLN A 94 -34.13 1.59 -11.10
CA GLN A 94 -33.80 2.59 -12.12
C GLN A 94 -32.43 3.24 -11.87
N ILE A 95 -32.13 3.62 -10.63
CA ILE A 95 -30.82 4.17 -10.24
C ILE A 95 -29.71 3.12 -10.43
N PHE A 96 -29.95 1.87 -10.03
CA PHE A 96 -29.00 0.78 -10.20
C PHE A 96 -28.68 0.51 -11.68
N CYS A 97 -29.69 0.41 -12.53
CA CYS A 97 -29.50 0.29 -13.98
C CYS A 97 -28.77 1.51 -14.58
N ALA A 98 -29.09 2.73 -14.13
CA ALA A 98 -28.39 3.93 -14.57
C ALA A 98 -26.91 3.91 -14.16
N LEU A 99 -26.57 3.50 -12.94
CA LEU A 99 -25.18 3.35 -12.49
C LEU A 99 -24.43 2.31 -13.32
N LEU A 100 -25.02 1.13 -13.56
CA LEU A 100 -24.43 0.07 -14.39
C LEU A 100 -24.14 0.52 -15.83
N ILE A 101 -24.92 1.45 -16.38
CA ILE A 101 -24.72 1.96 -17.75
C ILE A 101 -23.74 3.14 -17.77
N LEU A 102 -23.88 4.09 -16.84
CA LEU A 102 -23.15 5.36 -16.86
C LEU A 102 -21.72 5.25 -16.32
N VAL A 103 -21.49 4.47 -15.25
CA VAL A 103 -20.16 4.38 -14.63
C VAL A 103 -19.10 3.81 -15.60
N PRO A 104 -19.35 2.71 -16.35
CA PRO A 104 -18.38 2.16 -17.31
C PRO A 104 -18.02 3.06 -18.49
N VAL A 105 -18.83 4.10 -18.75
CA VAL A 105 -18.67 5.05 -19.86
C VAL A 105 -18.02 6.34 -19.37
N PHE A 106 -18.52 6.93 -18.27
CA PHE A 106 -18.17 8.28 -17.83
C PHE A 106 -17.25 8.32 -16.60
N ALA A 107 -17.17 7.23 -15.82
CA ALA A 107 -16.32 7.14 -14.63
C ALA A 107 -15.59 5.78 -14.53
N PRO A 108 -14.81 5.37 -15.54
CA PRO A 108 -13.99 4.17 -15.44
C PRO A 108 -12.71 4.43 -14.61
N SER A 109 -12.41 3.51 -13.68
CA SER A 109 -11.33 3.64 -12.69
C SER A 109 -9.95 3.56 -13.34
N TYR A 110 -9.10 4.57 -13.17
CA TYR A 110 -7.68 4.55 -13.58
C TYR A 110 -7.47 4.29 -15.09
N LYS A 111 -8.42 4.73 -15.92
CA LYS A 111 -8.34 4.62 -17.40
C LYS A 111 -7.81 5.87 -18.10
N HIS A 112 -7.63 6.96 -17.36
CA HIS A 112 -7.21 8.26 -17.89
C HIS A 112 -5.82 8.64 -17.34
N PRO A 113 -4.74 7.97 -17.79
CA PRO A 113 -3.42 8.20 -17.23
C PRO A 113 -2.94 9.64 -17.47
N PRO A 114 -2.14 10.21 -16.54
CA PRO A 114 -1.53 11.52 -16.68
C PRO A 114 -0.73 11.72 -17.98
N ALA A 115 -0.45 12.98 -18.32
CA ALA A 115 0.22 13.32 -19.59
C ALA A 115 1.63 12.70 -19.72
N HIS A 116 2.39 12.60 -18.63
CA HIS A 116 3.74 12.04 -18.62
C HIS A 116 3.77 10.54 -18.94
N TYR A 117 2.73 9.79 -18.56
CA TYR A 117 2.60 8.37 -18.94
C TYR A 117 2.52 8.21 -20.46
N LYS A 118 1.69 9.04 -21.12
CA LYS A 118 1.53 9.05 -22.58
C LYS A 118 2.81 9.49 -23.27
N ALA A 119 3.58 10.39 -22.66
CA ALA A 119 4.89 10.80 -23.16
C ALA A 119 5.90 9.63 -23.12
N LEU A 120 5.96 8.85 -22.02
CA LEU A 120 6.80 7.65 -21.92
C LEU A 120 6.36 6.57 -22.93
N GLU A 121 5.06 6.32 -23.06
CA GLU A 121 4.51 5.40 -24.06
C GLU A 121 4.88 5.81 -25.50
N SER A 122 4.81 7.11 -25.80
CA SER A 122 5.18 7.66 -27.11
C SER A 122 6.68 7.53 -27.41
N ARG A 123 7.56 7.78 -26.42
CA ARG A 123 9.02 7.56 -26.57
C ARG A 123 9.37 6.09 -26.83
N CYS A 124 8.62 5.19 -26.20
CA CYS A 124 8.84 3.74 -26.31
C CYS A 124 7.91 3.05 -27.32
N HIS A 125 7.33 3.81 -28.27
CA HIS A 125 6.47 3.27 -29.29
C HIS A 125 7.23 2.22 -30.13
N GLY A 126 6.58 1.08 -30.41
CA GLY A 126 7.22 -0.09 -31.05
C GLY A 126 7.84 -1.09 -30.07
N GLY A 127 7.97 -0.77 -28.77
CA GLY A 127 8.30 -1.73 -27.71
C GLY A 127 9.67 -2.39 -27.85
N LYS A 128 9.72 -3.60 -28.44
CA LYS A 128 10.98 -4.32 -28.73
C LYS A 128 11.77 -3.70 -29.90
N ASN A 129 11.13 -2.83 -30.68
CA ASN A 129 11.73 -2.09 -31.80
C ASN A 129 12.02 -0.62 -31.45
N ALA A 130 11.82 -0.22 -30.20
CA ALA A 130 12.19 1.12 -29.73
C ALA A 130 13.72 1.21 -29.51
N GLU A 131 14.24 2.41 -29.31
CA GLU A 131 15.63 2.57 -28.87
C GLU A 131 15.81 2.05 -27.44
N PRO A 132 16.89 1.28 -27.14
CA PRO A 132 17.16 0.83 -25.78
C PRO A 132 17.29 2.03 -24.82
N GLY A 133 16.60 1.98 -23.68
CA GLY A 133 16.60 3.07 -22.69
C GLY A 133 15.54 4.16 -22.92
N CYS A 134 14.65 4.03 -23.90
CA CYS A 134 13.57 5.02 -24.20
C CYS A 134 12.72 5.43 -22.97
N ALA A 135 12.60 4.56 -21.96
CA ALA A 135 11.81 4.81 -20.76
C ALA A 135 12.60 5.51 -19.65
N ASN A 136 13.94 5.48 -19.71
CA ASN A 136 14.86 5.95 -18.69
C ASN A 136 15.66 7.20 -19.18
N PRO A 137 15.01 8.36 -19.36
CA PRO A 137 15.64 9.54 -19.95
C PRO A 137 16.79 10.13 -19.12
N HIS A 138 16.90 9.73 -17.84
CA HIS A 138 17.93 10.19 -16.92
C HIS A 138 19.07 9.17 -16.71
N ASN A 139 19.03 8.02 -17.40
CA ASN A 139 20.03 6.95 -17.32
C ASN A 139 20.22 6.36 -15.90
N GLU A 140 19.17 6.39 -15.06
CA GLU A 140 19.19 5.87 -13.69
C GLU A 140 19.60 4.38 -13.68
N GLN A 141 20.52 4.01 -12.78
CA GLN A 141 20.97 2.63 -12.58
C GLN A 141 19.92 1.85 -11.78
N VAL A 142 19.42 0.76 -12.35
CA VAL A 142 18.36 -0.07 -11.78
C VAL A 142 18.89 -1.46 -11.42
N PHE A 143 18.82 -1.82 -10.14
CA PHE A 143 18.97 -3.21 -9.70
C PHE A 143 17.61 -3.90 -9.74
N ILE A 144 17.46 -4.99 -10.47
CA ILE A 144 16.23 -5.79 -10.49
C ILE A 144 16.47 -7.02 -9.61
N SER A 145 15.67 -7.21 -8.55
CA SER A 145 15.76 -8.36 -7.63
C SER A 145 14.52 -9.23 -7.74
N ILE A 146 14.72 -10.52 -8.03
CA ILE A 146 13.64 -11.48 -8.26
C ILE A 146 13.92 -12.75 -7.47
N THR A 147 12.93 -13.17 -6.66
CA THR A 147 12.86 -14.52 -6.09
C THR A 147 11.89 -15.35 -6.92
N LEU A 148 12.33 -16.50 -7.42
CA LEU A 148 11.59 -17.30 -8.40
C LEU A 148 11.37 -18.75 -7.92
N TYR A 149 10.22 -19.29 -8.29
CA TYR A 149 9.95 -20.72 -8.31
C TYR A 149 9.25 -21.04 -9.64
N ASP A 150 9.86 -21.87 -10.48
CA ASP A 150 9.38 -22.19 -11.84
C ASP A 150 9.59 -23.67 -12.15
N ALA A 151 8.94 -24.54 -11.38
CA ALA A 151 9.09 -26.01 -11.48
C ALA A 151 8.82 -26.60 -12.88
N GLY A 152 8.13 -25.86 -13.76
CA GLY A 152 7.89 -26.26 -15.16
C GLY A 152 8.70 -25.49 -16.20
N GLY A 153 9.58 -24.57 -15.80
CA GLY A 153 10.33 -23.69 -16.70
C GLY A 153 9.45 -22.75 -17.56
N ARG A 154 8.21 -22.51 -17.14
CA ARG A 154 7.16 -21.82 -17.92
C ARG A 154 7.21 -20.31 -17.79
N LEU A 155 7.80 -19.80 -16.71
CA LEU A 155 8.00 -18.37 -16.48
C LEU A 155 9.28 -17.91 -17.20
N ALA A 156 10.44 -18.45 -16.80
CA ALA A 156 11.74 -18.06 -17.34
C ALA A 156 11.88 -18.37 -18.84
N GLY A 157 11.36 -19.53 -19.27
CA GLY A 157 11.35 -19.95 -20.67
C GLY A 157 10.20 -19.39 -21.51
N GLY A 158 9.26 -18.67 -20.89
CA GLY A 158 8.01 -18.25 -21.52
C GLY A 158 7.81 -16.74 -21.60
N ARG A 159 6.53 -16.33 -21.63
CA ARG A 159 6.12 -14.92 -21.80
C ARG A 159 6.64 -14.00 -20.68
N TRP A 160 6.87 -14.53 -19.48
CA TRP A 160 7.43 -13.77 -18.36
C TRP A 160 8.89 -13.40 -18.62
N GLY A 161 9.75 -14.36 -18.99
CA GLY A 161 11.14 -14.08 -19.40
C GLY A 161 11.22 -13.13 -20.59
N ASP A 162 10.31 -13.28 -21.56
CA ASP A 162 10.17 -12.35 -22.69
C ASP A 162 9.79 -10.92 -22.28
N SER A 163 8.96 -10.77 -21.26
CA SER A 163 8.54 -9.49 -20.69
C SER A 163 9.67 -8.85 -19.88
N LEU A 164 10.44 -9.66 -19.14
CA LEU A 164 11.63 -9.20 -18.41
C LEU A 164 12.71 -8.70 -19.37
N LEU A 165 13.02 -9.43 -20.43
CA LEU A 165 13.95 -9.00 -21.47
C LEU A 165 13.51 -7.69 -22.14
N GLN A 166 12.20 -7.52 -22.37
CA GLN A 166 11.67 -6.26 -22.89
C GLN A 166 11.77 -5.11 -21.86
N LEU A 167 11.54 -5.35 -20.57
CA LEU A 167 11.71 -4.34 -19.53
C LEU A 167 13.17 -3.87 -19.44
N ILE A 168 14.13 -4.79 -19.44
CA ILE A 168 15.57 -4.50 -19.44
C ILE A 168 15.95 -3.65 -20.67
N HIS A 169 15.34 -3.92 -21.83
CA HIS A 169 15.51 -3.13 -23.03
C HIS A 169 14.94 -1.71 -22.89
N LEU A 170 13.72 -1.55 -22.33
CA LEU A 170 13.09 -0.24 -22.09
C LEU A 170 13.87 0.64 -21.08
N ILE A 171 14.44 0.03 -20.03
CA ILE A 171 15.31 0.70 -19.03
C ILE A 171 16.69 1.04 -19.64
N GLY A 172 17.17 0.22 -20.57
CA GLY A 172 18.49 0.34 -21.20
C GLY A 172 19.47 -0.69 -20.65
N HIS A 173 20.06 -1.52 -21.53
CA HIS A 173 20.82 -2.69 -21.09
C HIS A 173 22.05 -2.37 -20.22
N LYS A 174 22.63 -1.16 -20.35
CA LYS A 174 23.78 -0.68 -19.56
C LYS A 174 23.39 -0.12 -18.19
N ASN A 175 22.10 0.11 -17.97
CA ASN A 175 21.53 0.74 -16.79
C ASN A 175 20.82 -0.28 -15.90
N VAL A 176 21.04 -1.57 -16.14
CA VAL A 176 20.41 -2.67 -15.40
C VAL A 176 21.46 -3.65 -14.87
N PHE A 177 21.27 -4.04 -13.61
CA PHE A 177 21.78 -5.31 -13.08
C PHE A 177 20.59 -6.19 -12.69
N LEU A 178 20.55 -7.44 -13.19
CA LEU A 178 19.49 -8.40 -12.90
C LEU A 178 19.98 -9.45 -11.88
N SER A 179 19.36 -9.51 -10.71
CA SER A 179 19.54 -10.59 -9.74
C SER A 179 18.31 -11.50 -9.73
N ILE A 180 18.50 -12.79 -10.05
CA ILE A 180 17.47 -13.83 -9.87
C ILE A 180 18.02 -14.88 -8.90
N TYR A 181 17.25 -15.15 -7.85
CA TYR A 181 17.44 -16.30 -6.99
C TYR A 181 16.26 -17.26 -7.16
N GLU A 182 16.50 -18.40 -7.78
CA GLU A 182 15.52 -19.47 -7.97
C GLU A 182 15.80 -20.60 -6.99
N SER A 183 14.77 -21.08 -6.27
CA SER A 183 14.93 -22.16 -5.28
C SER A 183 13.98 -23.34 -5.52
N ASN A 184 14.54 -24.55 -5.53
CA ASN A 184 13.85 -25.83 -5.62
C ASN A 184 12.99 -26.03 -6.90
N SER A 185 13.35 -25.39 -8.02
CA SER A 185 12.57 -25.44 -9.29
C SER A 185 12.89 -26.63 -10.21
N GLY A 186 13.73 -27.56 -9.78
CA GLY A 186 14.06 -28.76 -10.53
C GLY A 186 14.74 -28.54 -11.90
N PRO A 187 14.94 -29.62 -12.68
CA PRO A 187 15.72 -29.58 -13.92
C PRO A 187 15.06 -28.77 -15.05
N GLU A 188 13.73 -28.67 -15.05
CA GLU A 188 12.93 -27.85 -15.96
C GLU A 188 13.17 -26.36 -15.75
N GLY A 189 13.08 -25.90 -14.49
CA GLY A 189 13.36 -24.52 -14.09
C GLY A 189 14.79 -24.12 -14.42
N GLU A 190 15.77 -24.93 -13.99
CA GLU A 190 17.19 -24.66 -14.26
C GLU A 190 17.48 -24.51 -15.76
N ARG A 191 16.93 -25.39 -16.61
CA ARG A 191 17.08 -25.29 -18.08
C ARG A 191 16.43 -24.03 -18.65
N ALA A 192 15.25 -23.66 -18.16
CA ALA A 192 14.55 -22.45 -18.60
C ALA A 192 15.32 -21.19 -18.18
N LEU A 193 15.86 -21.17 -16.95
CA LEU A 193 16.67 -20.09 -16.41
C LEU A 193 18.01 -19.95 -17.16
N LYS A 194 18.63 -21.08 -17.54
CA LYS A 194 19.82 -21.12 -18.43
C LYS A 194 19.51 -20.60 -19.84
N SER A 195 18.31 -20.86 -20.36
CA SER A 195 17.82 -20.31 -21.65
C SER A 195 17.56 -18.80 -21.57
N LEU A 196 16.99 -18.31 -20.46
CA LEU A 196 16.85 -16.87 -20.20
C LEU A 196 18.23 -16.19 -20.13
N LYS A 197 19.18 -16.80 -19.40
CA LYS A 197 20.55 -16.29 -19.21
C LYS A 197 21.30 -16.05 -20.53
N SER A 198 21.15 -16.93 -21.53
CA SER A 198 21.83 -16.75 -22.84
C SER A 198 21.27 -15.60 -23.68
N ARG A 199 20.10 -15.05 -23.32
CA ARG A 199 19.41 -13.98 -24.04
C ARG A 199 19.61 -12.59 -23.42
N LEU A 200 20.20 -12.52 -22.23
CA LEU A 200 20.43 -11.26 -21.50
C LEU A 200 21.49 -10.39 -22.18
N ARG A 201 21.29 -9.07 -22.09
CA ARG A 201 22.21 -8.04 -22.62
C ARG A 201 22.71 -7.07 -21.54
N CYS A 202 22.25 -7.25 -20.30
CA CYS A 202 22.66 -6.48 -19.12
C CYS A 202 23.61 -7.31 -18.24
N ARG A 203 24.15 -6.70 -17.19
CA ARG A 203 24.84 -7.46 -16.12
C ARG A 203 23.81 -8.25 -15.31
N PHE A 204 24.21 -9.39 -14.76
CA PHE A 204 23.33 -10.21 -13.95
C PHE A 204 24.07 -11.11 -12.95
N SER A 205 23.35 -11.52 -11.92
CA SER A 205 23.65 -12.69 -11.09
C SER A 205 22.41 -13.59 -11.10
N ILE A 206 22.56 -14.84 -11.51
CA ILE A 206 21.46 -15.79 -11.64
C ILE A 206 21.88 -17.08 -10.95
N VAL A 207 21.17 -17.42 -9.88
CA VAL A 207 21.41 -18.60 -9.05
C VAL A 207 20.20 -19.52 -9.14
N SER A 208 20.45 -20.80 -9.42
CA SER A 208 19.50 -21.90 -9.29
C SER A 208 19.96 -22.76 -8.13
N ASP A 209 19.23 -22.72 -7.01
CA ASP A 209 19.49 -23.53 -5.83
C ASP A 209 18.55 -24.76 -5.84
N PRO A 210 19.06 -25.98 -6.12
CA PRO A 210 18.20 -27.16 -6.26
C PRO A 210 17.67 -27.67 -4.91
N GLU A 211 18.43 -27.48 -3.83
CA GLU A 211 18.12 -27.96 -2.48
C GLU A 211 18.55 -26.91 -1.45
N THR A 212 17.67 -25.95 -1.15
CA THR A 212 17.88 -25.05 0.00
C THR A 212 17.69 -25.87 1.29
N PRO A 213 18.73 -26.14 2.10
CA PRO A 213 18.58 -27.06 3.23
C PRO A 213 17.72 -26.44 4.32
N LYS A 214 16.52 -27.01 4.54
CA LYS A 214 15.57 -26.53 5.56
C LYS A 214 16.14 -26.65 6.99
N SER A 215 17.20 -27.45 7.19
CA SER A 215 17.97 -27.64 8.42
C SER A 215 18.70 -26.39 8.89
N ASP A 216 19.09 -25.52 7.98
CA ASP A 216 19.97 -24.39 8.27
C ASP A 216 19.20 -23.21 8.88
N PHE A 217 17.88 -23.35 8.97
CA PHE A 217 16.97 -22.33 9.48
C PHE A 217 16.59 -22.61 10.93
N PRO A 218 16.42 -21.57 11.76
CA PRO A 218 15.83 -21.73 13.09
C PRO A 218 14.39 -22.27 12.98
N THR A 219 14.06 -23.21 13.87
CA THR A 219 12.71 -23.78 14.01
C THR A 219 12.05 -23.24 15.28
N VAL A 220 10.72 -23.14 15.25
CA VAL A 220 9.91 -22.94 16.46
C VAL A 220 9.27 -24.26 16.88
N LYS A 221 9.08 -24.44 18.19
CA LYS A 221 8.37 -25.58 18.75
C LYS A 221 6.90 -25.23 18.90
N LEU A 222 6.02 -25.95 18.23
CA LEU A 222 4.57 -25.78 18.31
C LEU A 222 4.00 -26.46 19.57
N PRO A 223 2.74 -26.17 19.99
CA PRO A 223 2.12 -26.79 21.16
C PRO A 223 1.97 -28.31 21.09
N ASP A 224 1.96 -28.89 19.88
CA ASP A 224 1.99 -30.34 19.66
C ASP A 224 3.38 -30.98 19.89
N GLY A 225 4.39 -30.17 20.24
CA GLY A 225 5.78 -30.56 20.44
C GLY A 225 6.60 -30.63 19.14
N SER A 226 6.00 -30.38 17.97
CA SER A 226 6.71 -30.44 16.69
C SER A 226 7.63 -29.23 16.47
N HIS A 227 8.82 -29.48 15.93
CA HIS A 227 9.73 -28.42 15.49
C HIS A 227 9.47 -28.08 14.02
N ARG A 228 9.10 -26.82 13.74
CA ARG A 228 8.69 -26.37 12.41
C ARG A 228 9.40 -25.09 12.00
N LEU A 229 9.76 -25.00 10.71
CA LEU A 229 10.32 -23.79 10.10
C LEU A 229 9.22 -22.77 9.81
N LYS A 230 9.32 -21.53 10.31
CA LYS A 230 8.41 -20.42 9.96
C LYS A 230 8.48 -20.13 8.46
N ARG A 231 7.32 -19.96 7.81
CA ARG A 231 7.21 -19.61 6.38
C ARG A 231 7.96 -18.31 6.06
N LEU A 232 7.79 -17.29 6.91
CA LEU A 232 8.38 -15.97 6.73
C LEU A 232 9.90 -15.96 6.95
N ALA A 233 10.45 -16.87 7.76
CA ALA A 233 11.89 -17.06 7.89
C ALA A 233 12.51 -17.55 6.57
N PHE A 234 11.88 -18.55 5.94
CA PHE A 234 12.29 -19.02 4.62
C PHE A 234 12.17 -17.93 3.55
N LEU A 235 11.03 -17.24 3.45
CA LEU A 235 10.82 -16.19 2.44
C LEU A 235 11.79 -15.01 2.60
N SER A 236 12.07 -14.58 3.84
CA SER A 236 13.03 -13.50 4.13
C SER A 236 14.42 -13.85 3.60
N GLU A 237 14.89 -15.07 3.87
CA GLU A 237 16.21 -15.53 3.41
C GLU A 237 16.28 -15.61 1.88
N MET A 238 15.25 -16.15 1.21
CA MET A 238 15.25 -16.22 -0.27
C MET A 238 15.38 -14.82 -0.89
N ARG A 239 14.71 -13.81 -0.33
CA ARG A 239 14.85 -12.42 -0.78
C ARG A 239 16.22 -11.82 -0.45
N ASN A 240 16.78 -12.11 0.72
CA ASN A 240 18.15 -11.71 1.06
C ASN A 240 19.19 -12.35 0.12
N ARG A 241 19.03 -13.62 -0.27
CA ARG A 241 19.89 -14.27 -1.28
C ARG A 241 19.84 -13.56 -2.63
N ALA A 242 18.66 -13.08 -3.05
CA ALA A 242 18.49 -12.24 -4.23
C ALA A 242 19.04 -10.80 -4.10
N LEU A 243 19.43 -10.36 -2.89
CA LEU A 243 20.10 -9.08 -2.62
C LEU A 243 21.62 -9.18 -2.49
N ARG A 244 22.20 -10.37 -2.27
CA ARG A 244 23.66 -10.56 -2.08
C ARG A 244 24.55 -9.89 -3.15
N PRO A 245 24.16 -9.74 -4.44
CA PRO A 245 24.97 -8.99 -5.41
C PRO A 245 25.09 -7.47 -5.15
N LEU A 246 24.30 -6.90 -4.23
CA LEU A 246 24.50 -5.53 -3.71
C LEU A 246 25.59 -5.45 -2.63
N ASP A 247 26.07 -6.59 -2.15
CA ASP A 247 27.11 -6.70 -1.13
C ASP A 247 28.50 -7.01 -1.72
N THR A 248 28.57 -7.32 -3.02
CA THR A 248 29.80 -7.73 -3.71
C THR A 248 30.52 -6.55 -4.34
N PHE A 249 31.78 -6.34 -3.95
CA PHE A 249 32.68 -5.40 -4.62
C PHE A 249 33.30 -6.04 -5.87
N ASP A 250 33.10 -5.41 -7.03
CA ASP A 250 33.73 -5.79 -8.29
C ASP A 250 35.09 -5.05 -8.43
N PRO A 251 36.23 -5.74 -8.54
CA PRO A 251 37.54 -5.08 -8.66
C PRO A 251 37.74 -4.29 -9.95
N GLU A 252 37.04 -4.62 -11.04
CA GLU A 252 37.16 -3.97 -12.35
C GLU A 252 36.19 -2.79 -12.48
N LEU A 253 34.96 -2.95 -11.97
CA LEU A 253 33.90 -1.94 -12.07
C LEU A 253 33.80 -1.03 -10.84
N GLY A 254 34.39 -1.41 -9.71
CA GLY A 254 34.29 -0.70 -8.45
C GLY A 254 32.93 -0.87 -7.76
N ILE A 255 32.59 0.09 -6.90
CA ILE A 255 31.25 0.19 -6.30
C ILE A 255 30.33 0.78 -7.38
N VAL A 256 29.25 0.07 -7.70
CA VAL A 256 28.19 0.56 -8.57
C VAL A 256 27.10 1.16 -7.69
N ASP A 257 26.93 2.48 -7.75
CA ASP A 257 25.77 3.12 -7.16
C ASP A 257 24.54 2.87 -8.05
N TYR A 258 23.54 2.19 -7.50
CA TYR A 258 22.21 2.09 -8.08
C TYR A 258 21.34 3.24 -7.58
N ASP A 259 20.57 3.87 -8.48
CA ASP A 259 19.57 4.87 -8.11
C ASP A 259 18.30 4.18 -7.60
N ARG A 260 17.89 3.10 -8.28
CA ARG A 260 16.63 2.38 -8.04
C ARG A 260 16.85 0.89 -7.84
N ILE A 261 16.04 0.30 -6.98
CA ILE A 261 15.83 -1.15 -6.91
C ILE A 261 14.40 -1.49 -7.30
N LEU A 262 14.23 -2.47 -8.19
CA LEU A 262 12.96 -3.03 -8.62
C LEU A 262 12.84 -4.47 -8.10
N PHE A 263 11.97 -4.69 -7.13
CA PHE A 263 11.59 -6.03 -6.70
C PHE A 263 10.44 -6.57 -7.54
N MET A 264 10.52 -7.85 -7.91
CA MET A 264 9.46 -8.54 -8.64
C MET A 264 9.22 -9.94 -8.05
N ASN A 265 7.95 -10.27 -7.82
CA ASN A 265 7.51 -11.65 -7.63
C ASN A 265 7.32 -12.36 -8.99
N ASP A 266 6.85 -13.60 -8.97
CA ASP A 266 6.47 -14.48 -10.09
C ASP A 266 5.20 -14.03 -10.85
N ILE A 267 4.89 -12.73 -10.86
CA ILE A 267 3.67 -12.16 -11.42
C ILE A 267 3.75 -11.91 -12.93
N ALA A 268 2.60 -11.98 -13.63
CA ALA A 268 2.48 -11.47 -14.99
C ALA A 268 2.34 -9.94 -14.96
N PHE A 269 3.17 -9.26 -15.75
CA PHE A 269 3.21 -7.80 -15.86
C PHE A 269 3.27 -7.35 -17.32
N ARG A 270 3.03 -6.05 -17.56
CA ARG A 270 3.34 -5.38 -18.83
C ARG A 270 4.68 -4.63 -18.66
N PRO A 271 5.67 -4.81 -19.57
CA PRO A 271 6.97 -4.13 -19.45
C PRO A 271 6.86 -2.60 -19.39
N LEU A 272 5.91 -2.03 -20.13
CA LEU A 272 5.66 -0.59 -20.09
C LEU A 272 5.18 -0.14 -18.70
N ASP A 273 4.23 -0.84 -18.08
CA ASP A 273 3.72 -0.50 -16.73
C ASP A 273 4.83 -0.54 -15.68
N ALA A 274 5.73 -1.53 -15.74
CA ALA A 274 6.88 -1.61 -14.83
C ALA A 274 7.86 -0.44 -15.04
N ALA A 275 8.03 0.03 -16.27
CA ALA A 275 8.80 1.25 -16.57
C ALA A 275 8.08 2.53 -16.11
N GLN A 276 6.73 2.58 -16.17
CA GLN A 276 5.94 3.68 -15.60
C GLN A 276 6.07 3.73 -14.06
N LEU A 277 6.11 2.56 -13.40
CA LEU A 277 6.32 2.48 -11.94
C LEU A 277 7.64 3.16 -11.54
N LEU A 278 8.73 2.81 -12.23
CA LEU A 278 10.07 3.36 -12.03
C LEU A 278 10.13 4.88 -12.32
N PHE A 279 9.71 5.28 -13.53
CA PHE A 279 10.04 6.58 -14.12
C PHE A 279 8.85 7.50 -14.36
N SER A 280 7.67 7.18 -13.83
CA SER A 280 6.47 8.02 -13.97
C SER A 280 5.52 8.04 -12.76
N THR A 281 5.86 7.42 -11.64
CA THR A 281 5.11 7.62 -10.38
C THR A 281 5.51 8.93 -9.69
N ASN A 282 4.54 9.78 -9.34
CA ASN A 282 4.74 11.01 -8.57
C ASN A 282 5.82 11.92 -9.20
N VAL A 283 5.65 12.24 -10.48
CA VAL A 283 6.61 13.08 -11.22
C VAL A 283 6.53 14.54 -10.79
N GLY A 284 7.67 15.11 -10.43
CA GLY A 284 7.80 16.49 -9.98
C GLY A 284 8.06 17.48 -11.12
N PRO A 285 8.18 18.78 -10.80
CA PRO A 285 8.43 19.84 -11.78
C PRO A 285 9.78 19.72 -12.51
N ASP A 286 10.72 18.94 -11.99
CA ASP A 286 12.02 18.64 -12.61
C ASP A 286 11.94 17.49 -13.64
N GLY A 287 10.78 16.84 -13.77
CA GLY A 287 10.56 15.69 -14.65
C GLY A 287 10.95 14.33 -14.04
N ARG A 288 11.37 14.27 -12.78
CA ARG A 288 11.84 13.05 -12.09
C ARG A 288 10.80 12.52 -11.11
N THR A 289 10.96 11.27 -10.68
CA THR A 289 10.04 10.60 -9.76
C THR A 289 10.43 10.80 -8.29
N HIS A 290 9.50 11.37 -7.52
CA HIS A 290 9.67 11.67 -6.09
C HIS A 290 9.02 10.60 -5.22
N TYR A 291 9.76 9.55 -4.90
CA TYR A 291 9.33 8.54 -3.94
C TYR A 291 10.53 7.88 -3.27
N LEU A 292 10.32 7.47 -2.02
CA LEU A 292 11.18 6.49 -1.35
C LEU A 292 10.84 5.08 -1.83
N SER A 293 9.55 4.77 -2.01
CA SER A 293 9.06 3.50 -2.54
C SER A 293 7.72 3.64 -3.25
N THR A 294 7.50 2.85 -4.28
CA THR A 294 6.21 2.72 -4.94
C THR A 294 5.91 1.30 -5.40
N CYS A 295 4.66 0.86 -5.21
CA CYS A 295 4.20 -0.50 -5.54
C CYS A 295 3.10 -0.50 -6.60
N GLY A 296 3.05 -1.56 -7.40
CA GLY A 296 1.89 -1.86 -8.25
C GLY A 296 0.71 -2.44 -7.46
N LEU A 297 -0.37 -2.76 -8.19
CA LEU A 297 -1.51 -3.52 -7.66
C LEU A 297 -1.58 -4.92 -8.28
N ASP A 298 -1.59 -5.94 -7.43
CA ASP A 298 -1.67 -7.35 -7.80
C ASP A 298 -3.10 -7.90 -7.69
N TYR A 299 -3.41 -8.88 -8.54
CA TYR A 299 -4.73 -9.51 -8.67
C TYR A 299 -4.57 -11.02 -8.83
N LYS A 300 -5.13 -11.78 -7.88
CA LYS A 300 -5.25 -13.26 -7.98
C LYS A 300 -6.54 -13.67 -8.71
N TYR A 301 -7.60 -12.86 -8.63
CA TYR A 301 -8.90 -13.09 -9.29
C TYR A 301 -9.45 -11.78 -9.90
N PRO A 302 -10.43 -11.84 -10.83
CA PRO A 302 -11.15 -10.66 -11.29
C PRO A 302 -11.72 -9.84 -10.12
N LEU A 303 -11.58 -8.51 -10.17
CA LEU A 303 -12.03 -7.54 -9.14
C LEU A 303 -11.38 -7.67 -7.75
N ILE A 304 -10.70 -8.77 -7.43
CA ILE A 304 -10.16 -9.06 -6.10
C ILE A 304 -8.67 -8.76 -6.06
N PHE A 305 -8.31 -7.74 -5.28
CA PHE A 305 -6.92 -7.37 -5.01
C PHE A 305 -6.23 -8.44 -4.15
N TYR A 306 -4.98 -8.73 -4.50
CA TYR A 306 -4.11 -9.62 -3.74
C TYR A 306 -3.15 -8.81 -2.85
N ASP A 307 -2.35 -9.52 -2.05
CA ASP A 307 -1.24 -8.97 -1.25
C ASP A 307 -1.63 -7.88 -0.23
N LEU A 308 -2.87 -7.98 0.30
CA LEU A 308 -3.33 -7.13 1.39
C LEU A 308 -2.50 -7.32 2.68
N TYR A 309 -1.76 -8.43 2.80
CA TYR A 309 -0.92 -8.71 3.96
C TYR A 309 0.24 -7.72 4.08
N ALA A 310 0.91 -7.40 2.98
CA ALA A 310 2.00 -6.41 2.94
C ALA A 310 1.53 -4.95 2.99
N MET A 311 0.28 -4.67 2.60
CA MET A 311 -0.23 -3.32 2.39
C MET A 311 -0.88 -2.72 3.64
N ARG A 312 -0.49 -1.49 3.98
CA ARG A 312 -1.04 -0.70 5.10
C ARG A 312 -1.24 0.74 4.65
N ASP A 313 -2.37 1.35 5.02
CA ASP A 313 -2.71 2.71 4.57
C ASP A 313 -1.76 3.78 5.14
N ALA A 314 -1.96 5.04 4.78
CA ALA A 314 -1.10 6.16 5.19
C ALA A 314 -1.02 6.37 6.72
N GLU A 315 -1.92 5.76 7.49
CA GLU A 315 -1.97 5.81 8.95
C GLU A 315 -1.69 4.42 9.57
N GLY A 316 -1.26 3.45 8.78
CA GLY A 316 -0.89 2.10 9.21
C GLY A 316 -2.06 1.16 9.44
N PHE A 317 -3.30 1.52 9.06
CA PHE A 317 -4.41 0.58 9.12
C PHE A 317 -4.26 -0.52 8.06
N SER A 318 -4.84 -1.69 8.32
CA SER A 318 -5.07 -2.69 7.28
C SER A 318 -6.12 -2.21 6.27
N ASN A 319 -6.32 -3.00 5.23
CA ASN A 319 -7.20 -2.64 4.13
C ASN A 319 -8.70 -2.80 4.51
N GLY A 320 -9.58 -2.23 3.68
CA GLY A 320 -11.00 -2.58 3.70
C GLY A 320 -11.23 -3.93 3.02
N LEU A 321 -12.36 -4.09 2.34
CA LEU A 321 -12.55 -5.24 1.46
C LEU A 321 -11.51 -5.25 0.31
N PRO A 322 -11.10 -6.43 -0.20
CA PRO A 322 -10.20 -6.59 -1.34
C PRO A 322 -10.85 -6.22 -2.69
N VAL A 323 -11.66 -5.16 -2.75
CA VAL A 323 -12.32 -4.63 -3.96
C VAL A 323 -12.22 -3.10 -3.96
N PHE A 324 -12.50 -2.45 -5.09
CA PHE A 324 -12.27 -1.01 -5.21
C PHE A 324 -13.29 -0.18 -4.38
N PRO A 325 -12.85 0.85 -3.62
CA PRO A 325 -11.47 1.18 -3.26
C PRO A 325 -10.94 0.26 -2.15
N ILE A 326 -9.67 -0.15 -2.26
CA ILE A 326 -9.02 -1.09 -1.32
C ILE A 326 -9.03 -0.53 0.11
N PHE A 327 -8.74 0.76 0.26
CA PHE A 327 -8.61 1.42 1.55
C PHE A 327 -9.96 1.74 2.20
N SER A 328 -10.03 1.58 3.52
CA SER A 328 -11.20 1.90 4.34
C SER A 328 -11.37 3.41 4.55
N ASN A 329 -12.42 3.83 5.28
CA ASN A 329 -12.55 5.21 5.78
C ASN A 329 -11.97 5.37 7.22
N ALA A 330 -11.08 4.48 7.67
CA ALA A 330 -10.47 4.60 8.99
C ALA A 330 -9.49 5.79 9.05
N GLY A 331 -9.25 6.29 10.28
CA GLY A 331 -8.42 7.48 10.49
C GLY A 331 -8.98 8.71 9.77
N GLN A 332 -8.13 9.39 9.02
CA GLN A 332 -8.46 10.49 8.11
C GLN A 332 -8.84 10.00 6.70
N GLY A 333 -8.65 8.70 6.40
CA GLY A 333 -9.02 8.10 5.11
C GLY A 333 -8.17 8.56 3.92
N LEU A 334 -6.94 9.04 4.17
CA LEU A 334 -6.08 9.70 3.16
C LEU A 334 -5.85 8.84 1.91
N SER A 335 -5.45 7.57 2.10
CA SER A 335 -5.19 6.62 1.00
C SER A 335 -6.44 6.34 0.17
N ARG A 336 -7.61 6.31 0.81
CA ARG A 336 -8.89 6.11 0.12
C ARG A 336 -9.28 7.35 -0.68
N ALA A 337 -9.14 8.54 -0.11
CA ALA A 337 -9.44 9.79 -0.79
C ALA A 337 -8.56 9.94 -2.05
N ALA A 338 -7.25 9.70 -1.91
CA ALA A 338 -6.30 9.68 -3.02
C ALA A 338 -6.68 8.66 -4.11
N MET A 339 -6.97 7.41 -3.73
CA MET A 339 -7.42 6.37 -4.67
C MET A 339 -8.73 6.72 -5.39
N LEU A 340 -9.68 7.37 -4.71
CA LEU A 340 -10.94 7.84 -5.32
C LEU A 340 -10.74 9.03 -6.28
N SER A 341 -9.67 9.81 -6.09
CA SER A 341 -9.24 10.92 -6.96
C SER A 341 -8.36 10.50 -8.13
N GLU A 342 -8.08 9.20 -8.28
CA GLU A 342 -7.29 8.62 -9.38
C GLU A 342 -5.82 9.09 -9.47
N THR A 343 -5.18 9.40 -8.33
CA THR A 343 -3.75 9.72 -8.27
C THR A 343 -2.89 8.49 -8.55
N ASP A 344 -1.76 8.68 -9.24
CA ASP A 344 -0.71 7.67 -9.41
C ASP A 344 0.14 7.49 -8.13
N ALA A 345 0.08 8.46 -7.23
CA ALA A 345 0.71 8.45 -5.91
C ALA A 345 -0.35 8.34 -4.80
N VAL A 346 -0.83 7.13 -4.51
CA VAL A 346 -1.73 6.90 -3.36
C VAL A 346 -0.88 6.65 -2.10
N PRO A 347 -0.88 7.54 -1.10
CA PRO A 347 0.01 7.41 0.06
C PRO A 347 -0.33 6.18 0.89
N VAL A 348 0.68 5.48 1.37
CA VAL A 348 0.59 4.29 2.22
C VAL A 348 1.73 4.28 3.24
N SER A 349 1.65 3.43 4.28
CA SER A 349 2.80 3.16 5.15
C SER A 349 3.69 2.07 4.56
N THR A 350 3.08 1.04 3.97
CA THR A 350 3.76 -0.09 3.30
C THR A 350 2.90 -0.64 2.17
N CYS A 351 3.54 -1.30 1.22
CA CYS A 351 2.92 -2.04 0.13
C CYS A 351 3.90 -3.08 -0.44
N TRP A 352 3.41 -4.00 -1.27
CA TRP A 352 4.29 -4.83 -2.10
C TRP A 352 3.67 -5.12 -3.46
N GLY A 353 2.49 -5.75 -3.51
CA GLY A 353 1.66 -5.77 -4.73
C GLY A 353 2.36 -6.41 -5.93
N GLY A 354 3.18 -7.42 -5.68
CA GLY A 354 3.90 -8.20 -6.70
C GLY A 354 5.06 -7.47 -7.41
N ILE A 355 5.10 -6.14 -7.41
CA ILE A 355 6.16 -5.33 -8.02
C ILE A 355 6.36 -4.01 -7.27
N VAL A 356 7.61 -3.72 -6.87
CA VAL A 356 7.98 -2.53 -6.08
C VAL A 356 9.22 -1.86 -6.67
N ALA A 357 9.14 -0.56 -6.93
CA ALA A 357 10.30 0.29 -7.18
C ALA A 357 10.65 1.08 -5.91
N MET A 358 11.94 1.23 -5.58
CA MET A 358 12.42 1.85 -4.34
C MET A 358 13.75 2.55 -4.58
N ASP A 359 14.05 3.57 -3.78
CA ASP A 359 15.38 4.19 -3.72
C ASP A 359 16.43 3.20 -3.19
N ALA A 360 17.44 2.87 -4.00
CA ALA A 360 18.39 1.82 -3.66
C ALA A 360 19.40 2.21 -2.56
N ARG A 361 19.55 3.50 -2.22
CA ARG A 361 20.53 4.00 -1.23
C ARG A 361 20.40 3.36 0.16
N TYR A 362 19.20 2.93 0.53
CA TYR A 362 18.92 2.31 1.84
C TYR A 362 19.07 0.78 1.83
N VAL A 363 19.34 0.18 0.67
CA VAL A 363 19.38 -1.29 0.47
C VAL A 363 20.74 -1.77 -0.04
N GLN A 364 21.51 -0.93 -0.73
CA GLN A 364 22.83 -1.30 -1.26
C GLN A 364 23.99 -1.10 -0.26
N ASN A 365 25.02 -1.94 -0.33
CA ASN A 365 26.26 -1.72 0.43
C ASN A 365 27.21 -0.84 -0.40
N GLN A 366 27.46 0.39 0.05
CA GLN A 366 28.38 1.33 -0.62
C GLN A 366 29.85 1.19 -0.13
N ASN A 367 30.17 0.15 0.65
CA ASN A 367 31.52 -0.11 1.15
C ASN A 367 32.16 -1.31 0.45
N LYS A 368 33.50 -1.33 0.35
CA LYS A 368 34.27 -2.46 -0.20
C LYS A 368 34.19 -3.73 0.64
N THR A 369 33.83 -3.60 1.92
CA THR A 369 33.63 -4.69 2.87
C THR A 369 32.17 -4.74 3.30
N LEU A 370 31.72 -5.89 3.78
CA LEU A 370 30.43 -6.01 4.45
C LEU A 370 30.39 -5.09 5.70
N PRO A 371 29.21 -4.61 6.12
CA PRO A 371 29.06 -3.79 7.33
C PRO A 371 29.59 -4.47 8.59
N GLU A 372 29.49 -5.80 8.66
CA GLU A 372 29.91 -6.63 9.79
C GLU A 372 30.21 -8.07 9.34
N PRO A 373 31.02 -8.83 10.11
CA PRO A 373 31.15 -10.28 9.92
C PRO A 373 29.79 -10.97 10.07
N GLY A 374 29.51 -11.97 9.22
CA GLY A 374 28.23 -12.70 9.27
C GLY A 374 27.02 -11.90 8.77
N PHE A 375 27.22 -10.77 8.08
CA PHE A 375 26.12 -9.94 7.54
C PHE A 375 25.15 -10.71 6.62
N GLN A 376 25.59 -11.81 6.00
CA GLN A 376 24.77 -12.64 5.11
C GLN A 376 24.27 -13.96 5.76
N ASP A 377 24.48 -14.13 7.06
CA ASP A 377 24.09 -15.33 7.79
C ASP A 377 22.57 -15.42 7.96
N ILE A 378 22.03 -16.65 7.92
CA ILE A 378 20.58 -16.89 8.03
C ILE A 378 20.07 -16.33 9.36
N GLY A 379 19.06 -15.46 9.29
CA GLY A 379 18.47 -14.84 10.48
C GLY A 379 19.25 -13.67 11.09
N ARG A 380 20.40 -13.25 10.53
CA ARG A 380 21.20 -12.12 11.05
C ARG A 380 20.38 -10.83 11.26
N HIS A 381 19.43 -10.59 10.37
CA HIS A 381 18.59 -9.38 10.37
C HIS A 381 17.33 -9.46 11.25
N VAL A 382 17.11 -10.59 11.91
CA VAL A 382 16.03 -10.73 12.91
C VAL A 382 16.29 -9.76 14.07
N ILE A 383 15.21 -9.18 14.58
CA ILE A 383 15.20 -8.34 15.77
C ILE A 383 14.64 -9.18 16.90
N ASP A 384 15.41 -9.33 17.99
CA ASP A 384 14.94 -9.98 19.22
C ASP A 384 13.79 -9.16 19.84
N PRO A 385 12.59 -9.74 20.05
CA PRO A 385 11.48 -9.06 20.74
C PRO A 385 11.78 -8.68 22.19
N ALA A 386 12.66 -9.41 22.88
CA ALA A 386 13.04 -9.10 24.27
C ALA A 386 14.08 -7.97 24.36
N ASN A 387 15.06 -7.96 23.44
CA ASN A 387 16.13 -6.96 23.38
C ASN A 387 16.18 -6.31 21.98
N PRO A 388 15.19 -5.48 21.62
CA PRO A 388 15.08 -4.97 20.27
C PRO A 388 16.21 -4.00 19.94
N ARG A 389 16.78 -4.18 18.75
CA ARG A 389 17.80 -3.30 18.17
C ARG A 389 17.21 -2.41 17.09
N ASN A 390 17.77 -1.22 16.97
CA ASN A 390 17.37 -0.27 15.93
C ASN A 390 17.69 -0.81 14.52
N VAL A 391 16.83 -0.48 13.56
CA VAL A 391 17.08 -0.77 12.13
C VAL A 391 18.16 0.13 11.54
N THR A 392 18.98 -0.42 10.64
CA THR A 392 20.18 0.20 10.04
C THR A 392 20.26 -0.06 8.54
N SER A 393 21.00 0.78 7.81
CA SER A 393 21.37 0.55 6.41
C SER A 393 22.64 -0.33 6.33
N PRO A 394 22.79 -1.22 5.34
CA PRO A 394 21.82 -1.58 4.29
C PRO A 394 20.69 -2.46 4.84
N VAL A 395 19.44 -2.12 4.53
CA VAL A 395 18.25 -2.85 5.00
C VAL A 395 18.12 -4.20 4.30
N ARG A 396 17.76 -5.23 5.07
CA ARG A 396 17.62 -6.63 4.63
C ARG A 396 16.31 -7.19 5.17
N PHE A 397 15.76 -8.20 4.50
CA PHE A 397 14.51 -8.84 4.92
C PHE A 397 14.67 -9.55 6.24
N ARG A 398 13.63 -9.46 7.08
CA ARG A 398 13.50 -10.12 8.37
C ARG A 398 12.07 -10.61 8.57
N TYR A 399 11.89 -11.42 9.59
CA TYR A 399 10.60 -11.91 10.08
C TYR A 399 10.52 -11.69 11.59
N GLU A 400 9.32 -11.75 12.15
CA GLU A 400 9.11 -11.76 13.60
C GLU A 400 9.38 -13.20 14.13
N PRO A 401 10.29 -13.41 15.08
CA PRO A 401 10.71 -14.76 15.47
C PRO A 401 9.74 -15.49 16.40
N GLU A 402 8.81 -14.76 17.01
CA GLU A 402 7.92 -15.26 18.06
C GLU A 402 6.83 -16.20 17.52
N ILE A 403 6.35 -17.11 18.36
CA ILE A 403 5.24 -18.02 17.98
C ILE A 403 3.90 -17.30 18.12
N PHE A 404 2.97 -17.55 17.20
CA PHE A 404 1.66 -16.89 17.12
C PHE A 404 1.70 -15.35 17.02
N TYR A 405 2.82 -14.81 16.55
CA TYR A 405 2.92 -13.44 16.08
C TYR A 405 3.77 -13.44 14.80
N ASP A 406 3.19 -12.94 13.72
CA ASP A 406 3.81 -12.92 12.41
C ASP A 406 3.59 -11.55 11.76
N ALA A 407 4.44 -11.21 10.80
CA ALA A 407 4.31 -10.00 10.00
C ALA A 407 4.98 -10.23 8.63
N CYS A 408 4.31 -9.81 7.55
CA CYS A 408 4.84 -9.97 6.19
C CYS A 408 6.25 -9.36 6.07
N GLU A 409 7.20 -10.15 5.56
CA GLU A 409 8.60 -9.77 5.40
C GLU A 409 8.76 -8.54 4.50
N CYS A 410 7.86 -8.38 3.52
CA CYS A 410 7.79 -7.23 2.64
C CYS A 410 7.27 -5.96 3.34
N CYS A 411 6.33 -6.12 4.29
CA CYS A 411 5.83 -5.02 5.12
C CYS A 411 6.94 -4.51 6.05
N LEU A 412 7.62 -5.45 6.75
CA LEU A 412 8.75 -5.13 7.61
C LEU A 412 9.87 -4.44 6.83
N PHE A 413 10.24 -4.96 5.65
CA PHE A 413 11.31 -4.41 4.82
C PHE A 413 11.05 -2.95 4.37
N LEU A 414 9.85 -2.63 3.85
CA LEU A 414 9.53 -1.25 3.45
C LEU A 414 9.46 -0.31 4.66
N ALA A 415 8.93 -0.77 5.78
CA ALA A 415 8.86 0.02 7.00
C ALA A 415 10.27 0.28 7.59
N ASP A 416 11.19 -0.69 7.48
CA ASP A 416 12.58 -0.56 7.91
C ASP A 416 13.35 0.41 7.00
N VAL A 417 13.18 0.32 5.67
CA VAL A 417 13.71 1.33 4.71
C VAL A 417 13.17 2.73 5.04
N THR A 418 11.88 2.86 5.32
CA THR A 418 11.25 4.13 5.70
C THR A 418 11.82 4.69 7.00
N GLN A 419 12.08 3.83 8.00
CA GLN A 419 12.64 4.25 9.28
C GLN A 419 14.12 4.63 9.16
N VAL A 420 14.91 3.92 8.36
CA VAL A 420 16.31 4.28 8.06
C VAL A 420 16.37 5.61 7.29
N ALA A 421 15.52 5.80 6.27
CA ALA A 421 15.45 7.04 5.51
C ALA A 421 15.08 8.25 6.40
N LYS A 422 14.12 8.08 7.33
CA LYS A 422 13.78 9.09 8.34
C LYS A 422 14.96 9.44 9.24
N LYS A 423 15.66 8.43 9.78
CA LYS A 423 16.86 8.62 10.63
C LYS A 423 18.02 9.31 9.90
N GLN A 424 18.08 9.21 8.57
CA GLN A 424 19.08 9.85 7.71
C GLN A 424 18.58 11.17 7.10
N GLU A 425 17.48 11.74 7.61
CA GLU A 425 16.91 13.02 7.15
C GLU A 425 16.68 13.07 5.61
N ALA A 426 16.21 11.96 5.05
CA ALA A 426 15.98 11.83 3.62
C ALA A 426 14.96 12.87 3.12
N ARG A 427 15.27 13.51 1.99
CA ARG A 427 14.35 14.43 1.29
C ARG A 427 13.07 13.74 0.82
N GLU A 428 13.22 12.50 0.37
CA GLU A 428 12.12 11.67 -0.15
C GLU A 428 11.75 10.62 0.90
N LEU A 429 10.54 10.73 1.45
CA LEU A 429 9.96 9.78 2.41
C LEU A 429 8.63 9.20 1.92
N GLY A 430 8.18 9.58 0.72
CA GLY A 430 6.90 9.16 0.16
C GLY A 430 6.89 7.67 -0.18
N VAL A 431 5.96 6.92 0.43
CA VAL A 431 5.65 5.54 0.06
C VAL A 431 4.26 5.53 -0.58
N TYR A 432 4.18 4.99 -1.80
CA TYR A 432 2.96 5.08 -2.61
C TYR A 432 2.52 3.74 -3.21
N VAL A 433 1.23 3.55 -3.36
CA VAL A 433 0.67 2.57 -4.31
C VAL A 433 0.29 3.32 -5.58
N ASN A 434 0.58 2.71 -6.74
CA ASN A 434 0.28 3.27 -8.05
C ASN A 434 -0.76 2.41 -8.81
N PRO A 435 -2.06 2.76 -8.76
CA PRO A 435 -3.11 1.91 -9.33
C PRO A 435 -3.21 1.92 -10.87
N TYR A 436 -2.40 2.72 -11.57
CA TYR A 436 -2.20 2.59 -13.02
C TYR A 436 -1.30 1.40 -13.37
N VAL A 437 -0.40 1.00 -12.46
CA VAL A 437 0.50 -0.15 -12.60
C VAL A 437 -0.19 -1.37 -12.03
N ARG A 438 -0.57 -2.31 -12.89
CA ARG A 438 -1.34 -3.51 -12.49
C ARG A 438 -0.66 -4.79 -12.96
N VAL A 439 -0.52 -5.74 -12.05
CA VAL A 439 0.05 -7.07 -12.29
C VAL A 439 -0.96 -8.14 -11.88
N ALA A 440 -0.74 -9.39 -12.28
CA ALA A 440 -1.62 -10.49 -11.88
C ALA A 440 -0.89 -11.83 -11.96
N TYR A 441 -1.33 -12.84 -11.20
CA TYR A 441 -0.78 -14.20 -11.29
C TYR A 441 -1.03 -14.91 -12.63
N LYS A 442 -1.84 -14.35 -13.53
CA LYS A 442 -2.14 -14.94 -14.85
C LYS A 442 -2.20 -13.89 -15.94
N TYR A 443 -1.50 -14.12 -17.05
CA TYR A 443 -1.55 -13.25 -18.24
C TYR A 443 -2.96 -13.11 -18.84
N SER A 444 -3.82 -14.11 -18.68
CA SER A 444 -5.23 -14.01 -19.05
C SER A 444 -5.95 -12.96 -18.18
N LEU A 445 -5.81 -13.03 -16.85
CA LEU A 445 -6.39 -12.04 -15.94
C LEU A 445 -5.84 -10.63 -16.21
N LEU A 446 -4.52 -10.48 -16.39
CA LEU A 446 -3.87 -9.21 -16.74
C LEU A 446 -4.49 -8.57 -18.00
N ALA A 447 -4.79 -9.37 -19.04
CA ALA A 447 -5.43 -8.88 -20.26
C ALA A 447 -6.91 -8.45 -20.06
N TRP A 448 -7.57 -8.94 -19.01
CA TRP A 448 -8.94 -8.57 -18.65
C TRP A 448 -9.05 -7.37 -17.70
N LEU A 449 -8.01 -7.05 -16.92
CA LEU A 449 -8.02 -5.87 -16.01
C LEU A 449 -8.46 -4.56 -16.71
N PRO A 450 -8.03 -4.24 -17.95
CA PRO A 450 -8.47 -3.02 -18.67
C PRO A 450 -9.97 -2.92 -18.95
N TRP A 451 -10.71 -4.02 -18.87
CA TRP A 451 -12.17 -4.08 -18.95
C TRP A 451 -12.80 -3.98 -17.55
N ILE A 452 -12.24 -4.69 -16.57
CA ILE A 452 -12.68 -4.68 -15.16
C ILE A 452 -12.63 -3.26 -14.57
N GLN A 453 -11.59 -2.48 -14.89
CA GLN A 453 -11.43 -1.06 -14.56
C GLN A 453 -12.68 -0.20 -14.82
N ARG A 454 -13.46 -0.52 -15.87
CA ARG A 454 -14.68 0.25 -16.18
C ARG A 454 -15.77 0.09 -15.12
N TRP A 455 -15.81 -1.06 -14.44
CA TRP A 455 -16.85 -1.42 -13.48
C TRP A 455 -16.44 -1.17 -12.02
N GLU A 456 -15.14 -1.11 -11.73
CA GLU A 456 -14.59 -0.98 -10.36
C GLU A 456 -15.21 0.14 -9.51
N ARG A 457 -15.48 1.33 -10.07
CA ARG A 457 -16.04 2.44 -9.26
C ARG A 457 -17.43 2.12 -8.69
N LEU A 458 -18.19 1.17 -9.27
CA LEU A 458 -19.46 0.69 -8.71
C LEU A 458 -19.29 0.05 -7.34
N PHE A 459 -18.13 -0.55 -7.05
CA PHE A 459 -17.84 -1.21 -5.78
C PHE A 459 -17.65 -0.22 -4.62
N THR A 460 -17.51 1.08 -4.89
CA THR A 460 -17.43 2.12 -3.84
C THR A 460 -18.64 2.10 -2.89
N ILE A 461 -19.85 1.81 -3.40
CA ILE A 461 -21.08 1.74 -2.61
C ILE A 461 -21.09 0.50 -1.71
N PRO A 462 -21.01 -0.76 -2.21
CA PRO A 462 -20.98 -1.93 -1.36
C PRO A 462 -19.76 -1.95 -0.45
N GLN A 463 -18.59 -1.46 -0.88
CA GLN A 463 -17.41 -1.36 -0.01
C GLN A 463 -17.68 -0.44 1.19
N GLY A 464 -18.33 0.73 0.98
CA GLY A 464 -18.68 1.65 2.05
C GLY A 464 -19.75 1.13 3.04
N ILE A 465 -20.55 0.14 2.64
CA ILE A 465 -21.55 -0.52 3.49
C ILE A 465 -20.96 -1.74 4.20
N LEU A 466 -20.25 -2.59 3.46
CA LEU A 466 -19.77 -3.89 3.92
C LEU A 466 -18.47 -3.81 4.73
N THR A 467 -17.59 -2.84 4.46
CA THR A 467 -16.35 -2.66 5.22
C THR A 467 -16.64 -2.44 6.72
N PRO A 468 -17.53 -1.50 7.13
CA PRO A 468 -17.95 -1.40 8.53
C PRO A 468 -18.72 -2.63 9.04
N LEU A 469 -19.55 -3.27 8.20
CA LEU A 469 -20.34 -4.45 8.59
C LEU A 469 -19.46 -5.65 8.98
N PHE A 470 -18.30 -5.80 8.33
CA PHE A 470 -17.30 -6.83 8.62
C PHE A 470 -16.22 -6.39 9.62
N ASN A 471 -16.42 -5.26 10.32
CA ASN A 471 -15.44 -4.66 11.24
C ASN A 471 -14.06 -4.44 10.60
N LEU A 472 -14.03 -4.05 9.32
CA LEU A 472 -12.80 -3.70 8.61
C LEU A 472 -12.56 -2.17 8.68
N PRO A 473 -11.30 -1.72 8.78
CA PRO A 473 -10.07 -2.52 8.76
C PRO A 473 -9.86 -3.29 10.06
N THR A 474 -9.17 -4.43 9.99
CA THR A 474 -8.89 -5.26 11.16
C THR A 474 -8.11 -4.46 12.22
N HIS A 475 -8.50 -4.62 13.49
CA HIS A 475 -7.85 -3.92 14.58
C HIS A 475 -6.46 -4.52 14.87
N ASN A 476 -5.41 -3.69 14.81
CA ASN A 476 -4.09 -4.02 15.32
C ASN A 476 -3.82 -3.11 16.56
N PRO A 477 -3.68 -3.68 17.77
CA PRO A 477 -3.47 -2.91 19.00
C PRO A 477 -2.09 -2.26 19.09
N HIS A 478 -1.14 -2.65 18.24
CA HIS A 478 0.22 -2.12 18.18
C HIS A 478 0.47 -1.21 16.95
N ARG A 479 -0.58 -0.86 16.18
CA ARG A 479 -0.50 0.01 15.00
C ARG A 479 0.29 1.31 15.23
N THR A 480 0.15 1.91 16.42
CA THR A 480 0.77 3.21 16.75
C THR A 480 2.02 3.08 17.61
N VAL A 481 2.51 1.87 17.87
CA VAL A 481 3.74 1.64 18.65
C VAL A 481 4.95 2.02 17.79
N GLN A 482 5.82 2.87 18.32
CA GLN A 482 7.04 3.33 17.67
C GLN A 482 8.27 2.55 18.13
N GLU A 483 9.34 2.57 17.32
CA GLU A 483 10.63 1.96 17.66
C GLU A 483 11.17 2.52 18.99
N GLY A 484 11.51 1.65 19.94
CA GLY A 484 11.98 2.02 21.28
C GLY A 484 10.90 2.45 22.28
N GLN A 485 9.63 2.61 21.87
CA GLN A 485 8.54 3.01 22.76
C GLN A 485 8.15 1.84 23.71
N PRO A 486 8.04 2.03 25.03
CA PRO A 486 7.53 1.00 25.91
C PRO A 486 6.04 0.73 25.62
N PHE A 487 5.69 -0.55 25.50
CA PHE A 487 4.32 -1.02 25.29
C PHE A 487 4.12 -2.39 25.97
N ARG A 488 2.86 -2.83 26.06
CA ARG A 488 2.54 -4.18 26.54
C ARG A 488 2.27 -5.08 25.34
N GLU A 489 3.07 -6.13 25.21
CA GLU A 489 2.94 -7.17 24.19
C GLU A 489 2.30 -8.40 24.85
N GLU A 490 1.44 -9.10 24.11
CA GLU A 490 0.89 -10.37 24.56
C GLU A 490 1.57 -11.52 23.83
N ILE A 491 2.15 -12.44 24.60
CA ILE A 491 3.05 -13.48 24.10
C ILE A 491 2.61 -14.86 24.57
N TRP A 492 3.05 -15.90 23.86
CA TRP A 492 2.82 -17.28 24.26
C TRP A 492 4.07 -17.84 24.95
N VAL A 493 3.93 -18.27 26.19
CA VAL A 493 5.03 -18.72 27.06
C VAL A 493 4.77 -20.11 27.61
N GLY A 494 5.84 -20.80 28.01
CA GLY A 494 5.78 -22.16 28.57
C GLY A 494 5.69 -23.27 27.51
N GLU A 495 5.61 -24.51 27.97
CA GLU A 495 5.50 -25.71 27.13
C GLU A 495 4.45 -26.68 27.70
N GLY A 496 3.82 -27.48 26.82
CA GLY A 496 2.82 -28.47 27.21
C GLY A 496 1.67 -27.87 28.02
N ASP A 497 1.28 -28.54 29.09
CA ASP A 497 0.18 -28.11 29.97
C ASP A 497 0.46 -26.80 30.75
N ALA A 498 1.71 -26.34 30.78
CA ALA A 498 2.09 -25.06 31.40
C ALA A 498 2.04 -23.87 30.42
N ALA A 499 1.76 -24.13 29.14
CA ALA A 499 1.79 -23.10 28.10
C ALA A 499 0.55 -22.20 28.14
N HIS A 500 0.76 -20.87 28.13
CA HIS A 500 -0.30 -19.89 28.27
C HIS A 500 0.04 -18.53 27.63
N TRP A 501 -0.98 -17.66 27.55
CA TRP A 501 -0.83 -16.27 27.13
C TRP A 501 -0.39 -15.40 28.31
N GLU A 502 0.68 -14.63 28.15
CA GLU A 502 1.21 -13.68 29.15
C GLU A 502 1.31 -12.26 28.57
N MET A 503 1.00 -11.25 29.39
CA MET A 503 1.09 -9.83 29.05
C MET A 503 2.39 -9.22 29.60
N VAL A 504 3.43 -9.10 28.76
CA VAL A 504 4.76 -8.60 29.13
C VAL A 504 4.96 -7.12 28.76
N GLU A 505 5.86 -6.43 29.45
CA GLU A 505 6.33 -5.10 29.05
C GLU A 505 7.56 -5.23 28.14
N ARG A 506 7.53 -4.57 26.98
CA ARG A 506 8.60 -4.61 25.96
C ARG A 506 8.79 -3.24 25.32
N GLN A 507 9.90 -3.08 24.60
CA GLN A 507 10.14 -1.92 23.75
C GLN A 507 9.68 -2.21 22.31
N GLY A 508 9.05 -1.23 21.68
CA GLY A 508 8.53 -1.34 20.33
C GLY A 508 9.64 -1.64 19.32
N ARG A 509 9.41 -2.66 18.48
CA ARG A 509 10.22 -2.89 17.27
C ARG A 509 9.75 -1.94 16.17
N ASN A 510 10.57 -1.70 15.16
CA ASN A 510 10.06 -0.99 13.99
C ASN A 510 8.97 -1.85 13.30
N ALA A 511 7.98 -1.18 12.71
CA ALA A 511 6.91 -1.80 11.91
C ALA A 511 5.85 -2.65 12.66
N MET A 512 5.57 -2.40 13.95
CA MET A 512 4.52 -3.12 14.70
C MET A 512 3.12 -3.09 14.05
N PHE A 513 2.83 -2.09 13.21
CA PHE A 513 1.60 -2.01 12.42
C PHE A 513 1.47 -3.12 11.34
N CYS A 514 2.57 -3.79 10.98
CA CYS A 514 2.56 -4.96 10.11
C CYS A 514 2.01 -6.23 10.79
N GLY A 515 2.09 -6.31 12.13
CA GLY A 515 1.82 -7.52 12.92
C GLY A 515 0.39 -8.08 12.83
N VAL A 516 0.30 -9.41 12.87
CA VAL A 516 -0.92 -10.22 12.92
C VAL A 516 -0.73 -11.42 13.87
N ARG A 517 -1.85 -12.00 14.33
CA ARG A 517 -1.88 -13.32 14.97
C ARG A 517 -2.04 -14.37 13.88
N GLU A 518 -0.93 -14.72 13.25
CA GLU A 518 -0.82 -15.90 12.39
C GLU A 518 0.32 -16.79 12.88
N MET A 519 0.35 -18.03 12.40
CA MET A 519 1.47 -18.93 12.59
C MET A 519 1.60 -19.84 11.37
N GLN A 520 2.42 -19.43 10.41
CA GLN A 520 2.62 -20.17 9.16
C GLN A 520 3.95 -20.92 9.15
N THR A 521 3.90 -22.21 8.83
CA THR A 521 5.10 -23.06 8.79
C THR A 521 5.27 -23.71 7.43
N ILE A 522 6.51 -23.99 7.02
CA ILE A 522 6.81 -24.73 5.80
C ILE A 522 6.37 -26.20 5.99
N ARG A 523 5.84 -26.82 4.92
CA ARG A 523 5.50 -28.24 4.91
C ARG A 523 6.74 -29.12 5.03
N THR A 524 6.62 -30.18 5.83
CA THR A 524 7.58 -31.26 5.95
C THR A 524 7.42 -32.25 4.79
N GLY A 525 8.52 -32.63 4.15
CA GLY A 525 8.53 -33.48 2.95
C GLY A 525 8.85 -32.73 1.65
N GLU A 526 8.70 -33.45 0.53
CA GLU A 526 8.82 -32.93 -0.83
C GLU A 526 7.63 -32.04 -1.19
N ARG A 527 7.87 -31.08 -2.11
CA ARG A 527 6.85 -30.13 -2.55
C ARG A 527 6.03 -30.72 -3.71
N SER A 528 4.80 -31.15 -3.42
CA SER A 528 3.84 -31.62 -4.43
C SER A 528 3.16 -30.49 -5.20
N ASP A 529 2.99 -29.32 -4.59
CA ASP A 529 2.10 -28.26 -5.05
C ASP A 529 2.74 -26.85 -4.99
N ASP A 530 2.09 -25.89 -5.64
CA ASP A 530 2.46 -24.46 -5.57
C ASP A 530 2.40 -23.93 -4.12
N GLU A 531 1.52 -24.45 -3.26
CA GLU A 531 1.44 -24.09 -1.84
C GLU A 531 2.21 -25.08 -0.94
N ASN A 532 3.32 -24.62 -0.38
CA ASN A 532 4.29 -25.42 0.41
C ASN A 532 4.31 -25.05 1.91
N TRP A 533 3.17 -24.65 2.46
CA TRP A 533 3.06 -24.14 3.83
C TRP A 533 1.70 -24.46 4.45
N ASP A 534 1.66 -24.46 5.78
CA ASP A 534 0.48 -24.76 6.61
C ASP A 534 0.17 -23.57 7.52
N ASN A 535 -1.12 -23.26 7.70
CA ASN A 535 -1.59 -22.47 8.84
C ASN A 535 -1.68 -23.39 10.06
N ASN A 536 -1.16 -22.96 11.20
CA ASN A 536 -1.17 -23.72 12.44
C ASN A 536 -2.17 -23.08 13.41
N ASP A 537 -2.93 -23.91 14.14
CA ASP A 537 -3.96 -23.42 15.06
C ASP A 537 -3.35 -22.59 16.19
N ILE A 538 -4.03 -21.49 16.52
CA ILE A 538 -3.60 -20.57 17.57
C ILE A 538 -4.35 -20.93 18.88
N PRO A 539 -3.65 -21.18 20.00
CA PRO A 539 -4.26 -21.47 21.29
C PRO A 539 -5.23 -20.37 21.72
N LYS A 540 -6.37 -20.74 22.30
CA LYS A 540 -7.36 -19.77 22.81
C LYS A 540 -6.86 -19.10 24.11
N GLY A 541 -7.47 -17.98 24.47
CA GLY A 541 -7.22 -17.28 25.74
C GLY A 541 -6.54 -15.92 25.61
N GLN A 542 -6.45 -15.38 24.39
CA GLN A 542 -5.96 -14.03 24.13
C GLN A 542 -6.83 -12.98 24.83
N THR A 543 -6.16 -11.99 25.39
CA THR A 543 -6.68 -10.74 25.94
C THR A 543 -6.68 -9.65 24.87
N LEU A 544 -5.66 -9.61 24.01
CA LEU A 544 -5.57 -8.63 22.92
C LEU A 544 -6.27 -9.14 21.66
N TYR A 545 -7.29 -8.40 21.21
CA TYR A 545 -7.87 -8.63 19.90
C TYR A 545 -6.91 -8.15 18.81
N PHE A 546 -6.43 -9.07 17.99
CA PHE A 546 -5.56 -8.86 16.84
C PHE A 546 -6.23 -9.40 15.57
N PRO A 547 -5.72 -9.07 14.37
CA PRO A 547 -6.10 -9.75 13.15
C PRO A 547 -5.62 -11.19 13.18
N THR A 548 -6.48 -12.13 12.82
CA THR A 548 -6.20 -13.54 12.48
C THR A 548 -6.46 -13.77 11.00
#